data_AF-A0A0P8Y769-F1
#
_entry.id   AF-A0A0P8Y769-F1
#
_cell.length_a   1.000
_cell.length_b   1.000
_cell.length_c   1.000
_cell.angle_alpha   90.00
_cell.angle_beta   90.00
_cell.angle_gamma   90.00
#
_symmetry.space_group_name_H-M   'P 1'
#
loop_
_entity.id
_entity.type
_entity.pdbx_description
1 polymer ?
#
loop_
_entity_poly.entity_id
_entity_poly.type
_entity_poly.pdbx_seq_one_letter_code
_entity_poly.pdbx_strand_id
1 'polypeptide(L)' 'MPTIKIEMTKQTKEKKQEIIEKVTQTMHEVTNIPKQSFSIYINEYDADSIGVGGVLLSERHKQG' A
#
# COMPACT_ATOMS: atom_id res chain seq x y z
N MET A 1 14.02 -4.20 -13.10
CA MET A 1 12.58 -4.41 -12.84
C MET A 1 12.31 -4.15 -11.36
N PRO A 2 12.07 -2.89 -10.96
CA PRO A 2 11.78 -2.59 -9.56
C PRO A 2 10.41 -3.12 -9.14
N THR A 3 10.33 -3.65 -7.93
CA THR A 3 9.10 -4.17 -7.33
C THR A 3 8.79 -3.43 -6.04
N ILE A 4 7.55 -2.96 -5.91
CA ILE A 4 7.04 -2.31 -4.70
C ILE A 4 5.93 -3.19 -4.14
N LYS A 5 6.03 -3.51 -2.84
CA LYS A 5 4.98 -4.23 -2.10
C LYS A 5 4.42 -3.30 -1.04
N ILE A 6 3.09 -3.23 -0.99
CA ILE A 6 2.34 -2.41 -0.04
C ILE A 6 1.46 -3.37 0.77
N GLU A 7 1.68 -3.39 2.07
CA GLU A 7 0.90 -4.19 3.03
C GLU A 7 0.01 -3.20 3.80
N MET A 8 -1.31 -3.32 3.69
CA MET A 8 -2.25 -2.37 4.32
C MET A 8 -3.60 -2.97 4.67
N THR A 9 -4.48 -2.21 5.33
CA THR A 9 -5.89 -2.59 5.50
C THR A 9 -6.66 -2.46 4.19
N LYS A 10 -7.74 -3.24 4.05
CA LYS A 10 -8.65 -3.19 2.88
C LYS A 10 -9.03 -1.78 2.45
N GLN A 11 -8.96 -1.54 1.14
CA GLN A 11 -9.29 -0.29 0.45
C GLN A 11 -10.32 -0.54 -0.66
N THR A 12 -10.93 0.55 -1.12
CA THR A 12 -11.75 0.52 -2.34
C THR A 12 -10.89 0.33 -3.58
N LYS A 13 -11.50 -0.09 -4.68
CA LYS A 13 -10.80 -0.27 -5.97
C LYS A 13 -10.19 1.04 -6.46
N GLU A 14 -10.91 2.15 -6.29
CA GLU A 14 -10.52 3.49 -6.73
C GLU A 14 -9.27 3.96 -6.00
N LYS A 15 -9.21 3.77 -4.67
CA LYS A 15 -8.03 4.10 -3.87
C LYS A 15 -6.82 3.26 -4.26
N LYS A 16 -7.01 1.96 -4.54
CA LYS A 16 -5.91 1.10 -5.01
C LYS A 16 -5.36 1.55 -6.37
N GLN A 17 -6.24 1.95 -7.28
CA GLN A 17 -5.84 2.51 -8.57
C GLN A 17 -5.03 3.80 -8.38
N GLU A 18 -5.51 4.71 -7.54
CA GLU A 18 -4.83 5.98 -7.24
C GLU A 18 -3.45 5.75 -6.59
N ILE A 19 -3.34 4.78 -5.66
CA ILE A 19 -2.06 4.38 -5.05
C ILE A 19 -1.08 3.91 -6.12
N ILE A 20 -1.51 3.01 -7.01
CA ILE A 20 -0.66 2.45 -8.07
C ILE A 20 -0.17 3.57 -9.00
N GLU A 21 -1.06 4.47 -9.41
CA GLU A 21 -0.72 5.59 -10.29
C GLU A 21 0.29 6.55 -9.65
N LYS A 22 0.00 7.02 -8.43
CA LYS A 22 0.84 7.98 -7.73
C LYS A 22 2.21 7.41 -7.38
N VAL A 23 2.27 6.18 -6.87
CA VAL A 23 3.55 5.53 -6.53
C VAL A 23 4.38 5.31 -7.80
N THR A 24 3.78 4.87 -8.90
CA THR A 24 4.51 4.70 -10.18
C THR A 24 5.05 6.04 -10.68
N GLN A 25 4.24 7.10 -10.62
CA GLN A 25 4.65 8.44 -11.05
C GLN A 25 5.84 8.94 -10.22
N THR A 26 5.73 8.91 -8.89
CA THR A 26 6.79 9.39 -8.00
C THR A 26 8.07 8.58 -8.17
N MET A 27 7.98 7.25 -8.28
CA MET A 27 9.16 6.42 -8.49
C MET A 27 9.83 6.70 -9.84
N HIS A 28 9.05 6.92 -10.89
CA HIS A 28 9.57 7.33 -12.20
C HIS A 28 10.30 8.67 -12.11
N GLU A 29 9.69 9.69 -11.50
CA GLU A 29 10.26 11.04 -11.36
C GLU A 29 11.57 11.04 -10.56
N VAL A 30 11.65 10.27 -9.48
CA VAL A 30 12.84 10.24 -8.60
C VAL A 30 13.97 9.41 -9.20
N THR A 31 13.65 8.33 -9.92
CA THR A 31 14.66 7.35 -10.36
C THR A 31 14.98 7.41 -11.85
N ASN A 32 14.20 8.14 -12.65
CA ASN A 32 14.22 8.15 -14.12
C ASN A 32 13.99 6.77 -14.78
N ILE A 33 13.57 5.75 -14.03
CA ILE A 33 13.23 4.43 -14.59
C ILE A 33 11.88 4.53 -15.33
N PRO A 34 11.72 3.95 -16.53
CA PRO A 34 10.46 4.01 -17.26
C PRO A 34 9.29 3.36 -16.48
N LYS A 35 8.11 4.01 -16.49
CA LYS A 35 6.91 3.58 -15.73
C LYS A 35 6.54 2.11 -15.92
N GLN A 36 6.65 1.61 -17.14
CA GLN A 36 6.36 0.23 -17.52
C GLN A 36 7.30 -0.82 -16.90
N SER A 37 8.39 -0.38 -16.27
CA SER A 37 9.37 -1.26 -15.61
C SER A 37 9.01 -1.58 -14.16
N PHE A 38 8.03 -0.89 -13.58
CA PHE A 38 7.60 -1.05 -12.20
C PHE A 38 6.49 -2.10 -12.08
N SER A 39 6.57 -2.92 -11.04
CA SER A 39 5.46 -3.78 -10.62
C SER A 39 5.09 -3.43 -9.18
N ILE A 40 3.80 -3.13 -8.97
CA ILE A 40 3.25 -2.77 -7.65
C ILE A 40 2.27 -3.85 -7.22
N TYR A 41 2.46 -4.37 -6.01
CA TYR A 41 1.57 -5.35 -5.39
C TYR A 41 0.97 -4.74 -4.12
N ILE A 42 -0.36 -4.79 -4.00
CA ILE A 42 -1.08 -4.36 -2.80
C ILE A 42 -1.66 -5.62 -2.17
N ASN A 43 -1.20 -5.91 -0.96
CA ASN A 43 -1.69 -6.97 -0.10
C ASN A 43 -2.53 -6.34 1.01
N GLU A 44 -3.75 -6.83 1.16
CA GLU A 44 -4.74 -6.27 2.07
C GLU A 44 -5.05 -7.26 3.18
N TYR A 45 -5.08 -6.75 4.42
CA TYR A 45 -5.46 -7.52 5.60
C TYR A 45 -6.68 -6.90 6.29
N ASP A 46 -7.43 -7.73 6.99
CA ASP A 46 -8.38 -7.23 7.97
C ASP A 46 -7.64 -6.64 9.18
N ALA A 47 -8.22 -5.63 9.82
CA ALA A 47 -7.57 -4.96 10.95
C ALA A 47 -7.33 -5.90 12.15
N ASP A 48 -8.14 -6.96 12.29
CA ASP A 48 -7.94 -8.03 13.29
C ASP A 48 -6.77 -8.97 12.95
N SER A 49 -6.18 -8.85 11.76
CA SER A 49 -5.01 -9.64 11.33
C SER A 49 -3.71 -8.83 11.41
N ILE A 50 -3.77 -7.55 11.79
CA ILE A 50 -2.61 -6.68 11.92
C ILE A 50 -2.36 -6.40 13.41
N GLY A 51 -1.18 -6.76 13.91
CA GLY A 51 -0.73 -6.43 15.25
C GLY A 51 0.20 -5.21 15.24
N VAL A 52 -0.06 -4.22 16.09
CA VAL A 52 0.84 -3.08 16.30
C VAL A 52 1.12 -2.95 17.79
N GLY A 53 2.39 -3.08 18.18
CA GLY A 53 2.80 -3.02 19.60
C GLY A 53 2.10 -4.04 20.49
N GLY A 54 1.82 -5.24 19.97
CA GLY A 54 1.14 -6.33 20.71
C GLY A 54 -0.39 -6.20 20.79
N VAL A 55 -0.99 -5.22 20.12
CA VAL A 55 -2.45 -4.96 20.15
C VAL A 55 -3.01 -5.05 18.73
N LEU A 56 -4.22 -5.58 18.57
CA LEU A 56 -4.89 -5.63 17.27
C LEU A 56 -5.12 -4.22 16.72
N LEU A 57 -4.92 -4.03 15.42
CA LEU A 57 -5.13 -2.73 14.79
C LEU A 57 -6.60 -2.30 14.90
N SER A 58 -7.54 -3.24 14.85
CA SER A 58 -8.96 -2.99 15.06
C SER A 58 -9.28 -2.41 16.45
N GLU A 59 -8.54 -2.81 17.48
CA GLU A 59 -8.68 -2.27 18.84
C GLU A 59 -8.13 -0.84 18.93
N ARG A 60 -7.05 -0.55 18.20
CA ARG A 60 -6.49 0.81 18.11
C ARG A 60 -7.41 1.79 17.37
N HIS A 61 -8.09 1.35 16.31
CA HIS A 61 -9.03 2.19 15.57
C HIS A 61 -10.27 2.59 16.38
N LYS A 62 -10.60 1.88 17.46
CA LYS A 62 -11.73 2.24 18.35
C LYS A 62 -11.38 3.33 19.36
N GLN A 63 -10.09 3.66 19.50
CA GLN A 63 -9.58 4.59 20.51
C GLN A 63 -9.33 6.02 19.96
N GLY A 64 -9.54 6.24 18.66
CA GLY A 64 -9.41 7.55 17.99
C GLY A 64 -10.70 7.94 17.28
#